data_AF-A0A058ZUS0-F1
#
_entry.id   AF-A0A058ZUS0-F1
#
_cell.length_a   1.000
_cell.length_b   1.000
_cell.length_c   1.000
_cell.angle_alpha   90.00
_cell.angle_beta   90.00
_cell.angle_gamma   90.00
#
_symmetry.space_group_name_H-M   'P 1'
#
loop_
_entity.id
_entity.type
_entity.pdbx_description
1 polymer ?
#
loop_
_entity_poly.entity_id
_entity_poly.type
_entity_poly.pdbx_seq_one_letter_code
_entity_poly.pdbx_strand_id
1 'polypeptide(L)' 'MQMNKRKCDIDVVTYNTVINGFGIVGEIKEAKRVFGEMSREGILPSVATYNAMIQVLYRKDNVENAILVSKKC' A
#
# COMPACT_ATOMS: atom_id res chain seq x y z
N MET A 1 11.79 24.64 7.28
CA MET A 1 10.33 24.49 7.49
C MET A 1 10.13 23.20 8.28
N GLN A 2 9.81 23.31 9.58
CA GLN A 2 9.63 22.13 10.43
C GLN A 2 8.17 21.70 10.34
N MET A 3 7.91 20.53 9.76
CA MET A 3 6.59 19.92 9.83
C MET A 3 6.40 19.38 11.24
N ASN A 4 5.60 20.09 12.04
CA ASN A 4 5.12 19.59 13.32
C ASN A 4 4.42 18.24 13.07
N LYS A 5 4.94 17.16 13.68
CA LYS A 5 4.23 15.90 13.87
C LYS A 5 3.02 16.19 14.76
N ARG A 6 1.92 16.67 14.17
CA ARG A 6 0.63 16.50 14.80
C ARG A 6 0.40 14.98 14.79
N LYS A 7 0.25 14.37 15.96
CA LYS A 7 -0.57 13.16 16.09
C LYS A 7 -1.98 13.58 15.66
N CYS A 8 -2.20 13.67 14.35
CA CYS A 8 -3.51 13.37 13.82
C CYS A 8 -3.63 11.89 14.12
N ASP A 9 -4.62 11.47 14.93
CA ASP A 9 -4.85 10.05 15.15
C ASP A 9 -5.07 9.44 13.77
N ILE A 10 -4.01 8.82 13.23
CA ILE A 10 -4.04 8.22 11.90
C ILE A 10 -5.02 7.07 12.06
N ASP A 11 -6.22 7.26 11.55
CA ASP A 11 -7.27 6.26 11.64
C ASP A 11 -7.14 5.25 10.50
N VAL A 12 -7.97 4.20 10.57
CA VAL A 12 -8.06 3.17 9.53
C VAL A 12 -8.29 3.78 8.13
N VAL A 13 -9.03 4.89 8.05
CA VAL A 13 -9.35 5.56 6.78
C VAL A 13 -8.10 6.18 6.17
N THR A 14 -7.26 6.82 6.98
CA THR A 14 -6.01 7.42 6.54
C THR A 14 -5.05 6.36 6.00
N TYR A 15 -4.86 5.27 6.75
CA TYR A 15 -4.06 4.12 6.28
C TYR A 15 -4.59 3.54 4.97
N ASN A 16 -5.89 3.34 4.87
CA ASN A 16 -6.52 2.81 3.66
C ASN A 16 -6.31 3.72 2.44
N THR A 17 -6.41 5.03 2.64
CA THR A 17 -6.21 6.02 1.58
C THR A 17 -4.78 5.95 1.03
N VAL A 18 -3.79 5.89 1.92
CA VAL A 18 -2.37 5.81 1.54
C VAL A 18 -2.05 4.48 0.86
N ILE A 19 -2.52 3.35 1.40
CA ILE A 19 -2.30 2.02 0.81
C ILE A 19 -2.95 1.93 -0.58
N ASN A 20 -4.17 2.46 -0.74
CA ASN A 20 -4.85 2.50 -2.03
C ASN A 20 -4.10 3.37 -3.04
N GLY A 21 -3.61 4.55 -2.63
CA GLY A 21 -2.78 5.41 -3.45
C GLY A 21 -1.53 4.69 -3.99
N PHE A 22 -0.80 3.99 -3.11
CA PHE A 22 0.34 3.18 -3.53
C PHE A 22 -0.06 2.01 -4.45
N GLY A 23 -1.23 1.41 -4.25
CA GLY A 23 -1.78 0.40 -5.16
C GLY A 23 -2.08 0.93 -6.57
N ILE A 24 -2.55 2.17 -6.67
CA ILE A 24 -2.79 2.83 -7.97
C ILE A 24 -1.47 3.04 -8.72
N VAL A 25 -0.43 3.51 -8.03
CA VAL A 25 0.89 3.79 -8.62
C VAL A 25 1.72 2.51 -8.84
N GLY A 26 1.36 1.40 -8.19
CA GLY A 26 2.10 0.14 -8.27
C GLY A 26 3.29 0.06 -7.30
N GLU A 27 3.36 0.96 -6.33
CA GLU A 27 4.43 1.05 -5.32
C GLU A 27 4.21 0.04 -4.19
N ILE A 28 4.38 -1.25 -4.50
CA ILE A 28 4.08 -2.36 -3.59
C ILE A 28 4.92 -2.32 -2.30
N LYS A 29 6.19 -1.88 -2.40
CA LYS A 29 7.09 -1.81 -1.24
C LYS A 29 6.56 -0.81 -0.21
N GLU A 30 6.12 0.36 -0.67
CA GLU A 30 5.56 1.39 0.20
C GLU A 30 4.19 0.99 0.76
N ALA A 31 3.32 0.37 -0.06
CA ALA A 31 2.05 -0.18 0.41
C ALA A 31 2.25 -1.18 1.57
N LYS A 32 3.22 -2.11 1.44
CA LYS A 32 3.58 -3.06 2.51
C LYS A 32 4.15 -2.37 3.75
N ARG A 33 4.99 -1.35 3.57
CA ARG A 33 5.59 -0.58 4.68
C ARG A 33 4.49 0.07 5.52
N VAL A 34 3.53 0.73 4.87
CA VAL A 34 2.41 1.42 5.50
C VAL A 34 1.44 0.43 6.16
N PHE A 35 1.14 -0.70 5.51
CA PHE A 35 0.35 -1.78 6.12
C PHE A 35 0.98 -2.32 7.41
N GLY A 36 2.31 -2.50 7.42
CA GLY A 36 3.05 -2.91 8.61
C GLY A 36 3.08 -1.83 9.72
N GLU A 37 3.09 -0.55 9.34
CA GLU A 37 3.02 0.58 10.28
C GLU A 37 1.67 0.61 11.01
N MET A 38 0.57 0.42 10.30
CA MET A 38 -0.78 0.29 10.86
C MET A 38 -0.83 -0.76 11.99
N SER A 39 -0.22 -1.93 11.75
CA SER A 39 -0.16 -3.00 12.76
C SER A 39 0.73 -2.64 13.95
N ARG A 40 1.87 -1.95 13.73
CA ARG A 40 2.75 -1.49 14.82
C ARG A 40 2.11 -0.42 15.70
N GLU A 41 1.21 0.37 15.14
CA GLU A 41 0.44 1.38 15.87
C GLU A 41 -0.81 0.80 16.56
N GLY A 42 -1.05 -0.52 16.45
CA GLY A 42 -2.19 -1.19 17.07
C GLY A 42 -3.52 -0.97 16.36
N ILE A 43 -3.48 -0.46 15.13
CA ILE A 43 -4.67 -0.18 14.33
C ILE A 43 -4.99 -1.42 13.51
N LEU A 44 -6.22 -1.92 13.62
CA LEU A 44 -6.63 -3.14 12.94
C LEU A 44 -7.00 -2.87 11.48
N PRO A 45 -6.39 -3.59 10.51
CA PRO A 45 -6.80 -3.54 9.11
C PRO A 45 -8.29 -3.84 8.94
N SER A 46 -8.98 -3.07 8.10
CA SER A 46 -10.36 -3.34 7.71
C SER A 46 -10.42 -4.13 6.40
N VAL A 47 -11.63 -4.58 6.04
CA VAL A 47 -11.88 -5.23 4.74
C VAL A 47 -11.38 -4.39 3.57
N ALA A 48 -11.56 -3.06 3.65
CA ALA A 48 -11.05 -2.14 2.63
C ALA A 48 -9.51 -2.13 2.56
N THR A 49 -8.82 -2.26 3.70
CA THR A 49 -7.35 -2.40 3.75
C THR A 49 -6.88 -3.64 3.01
N TYR A 50 -7.51 -4.79 3.28
CA TYR A 50 -7.16 -6.05 2.63
C TYR A 50 -7.46 -6.02 1.13
N ASN A 51 -8.60 -5.45 0.72
CA ASN A 51 -8.94 -5.29 -0.69
C ASN A 51 -7.90 -4.44 -1.43
N ALA A 52 -7.43 -3.35 -0.82
CA ALA A 52 -6.37 -2.52 -1.40
C ALA A 52 -5.05 -3.31 -1.54
N MET A 53 -4.67 -4.10 -0.53
CA MET A 53 -3.48 -4.95 -0.59
C MET A 53 -3.57 -6.04 -1.66
N ILE A 54 -4.75 -6.64 -1.87
CA ILE A 54 -4.96 -7.61 -2.96
C ILE A 54 -4.77 -6.95 -4.32
N GLN A 55 -5.33 -5.75 -4.53
CA GLN A 55 -5.15 -5.01 -5.77
C GLN A 55 -3.68 -4.65 -6.05
N VAL A 56 -2.95 -4.22 -5.01
CA VAL A 56 -1.50 -3.95 -5.10
C VAL A 56 -0.74 -5.19 -5.57
N LEU A 57 -1.02 -6.36 -4.97
CA LEU A 57 -0.31 -7.61 -5.27
C LEU A 57 -0.65 -8.17 -6.65
N TYR A 58 -1.92 -8.08 -7.08
CA TYR A 58 -2.34 -8.51 -8.40
C TYR A 58 -1.65 -7.72 -9.52
N ARG A 59 -1.45 -6.41 -9.32
CA ARG A 59 -0.72 -5.56 -10.27
C ARG A 59 0.76 -5.92 -10.35
N LYS A 60 1.39 -6.33 -9.24
CA LYS A 60 2.79 -6.79 -9.23
C LYS A 60 2.99 -7.98 -10.18
N ASP A 61 2.11 -8.98 -10.05
CA ASP A 61 2.20 -10.21 -10.84
C ASP A 61 2.05 -9.89 -12.34
N ASN A 62 1.12 -8.99 -12.69
CA ASN A 62 0.94 -8.55 -14.07
C ASN A 62 2.16 -7.81 -14.64
N VAL A 63 2.78 -6.90 -13.86
CA VAL A 63 4.00 -6.19 -14.29
C VAL A 63 5.19 -7.13 -14.42
N GLU A 64 5.39 -8.06 -13.48
CA GLU A 64 6.47 -9.05 -13.54
C GLU A 64 6.30 -10.00 -14.74
N ASN A 65 5.07 -10.44 -15.01
CA ASN A 65 4.73 -11.24 -16.18
C ASN A 65 4.95 -10.46 -17.49
N ALA A 66 4.57 -9.18 -17.56
CA ALA A 66 4.79 -8.34 -18.74
C ALA A 66 6.29 -8.15 -19.05
N ILE A 67 7.12 -7.89 -18.03
CA ILE A 67 8.58 -7.79 -18.17
C ILE A 67 9.20 -9.13 -18.57
N LEU A 68 8.67 -10.24 -18.06
CA LEU A 68 9.15 -11.57 -18.43
C LEU A 68 8.87 -11.88 -19.91
N VAL A 69 7.68 -11.52 -20.41
CA VAL A 69 7.33 -11.67 -21.83
C VAL A 69 8.21 -10.78 -22.72
N SER A 70 8.46 -9.52 -22.32
CA SER A 70 9.30 -8.62 -23.13
C SER A 70 10.76 -9.07 -23.23
N LYS A 71 11.25 -9.90 -22.30
CA LYS A 71 12.61 -10.48 -22.32
C LYS A 71 12.73 -11.74 -23.17
N LYS A 72 11.61 -12.32 -23.61
CA LYS A 72 11.57 -13.53 -24.46
C LYS A 72 11.49 -13.23 -25.96
N CYS A 73 11.31 -11.97 -26.34
CA CYS A 73 11.45 -11.47 -27.71
C CYS A 73 12.82 -10.82 -27.89
#